data_AF-A0A972DW77-F1
#
_entry.id   AF-A0A972DW77-F1
#
_cell.length_a   1.000
_cell.length_b   1.000
_cell.length_c   1.000
_cell.angle_alpha   90.00
_cell.angle_beta   90.00
_cell.angle_gamma   90.00
#
_symmetry.space_group_name_H-M   'P 1'
#
loop_
_entity.id
_entity.type
_entity.pdbx_description
1 polymer ?
#
loop_
_entity_poly.entity_id
_entity_poly.type
_entity_poly.pdbx_seq_one_letter_code
_entity_poly.pdbx_strand_id
1 'polypeptide(L)'
;MEIEVFAVELTGKELQALPKDDRVLLIQLAHLANTIIVLQKWMIFCSNRSESGSIHAAAETTQQMLVMRILSGVLYEGWQMLSQSYFGTQLSKKYHSRLSKEDQECLKTLKCYFRKKENPIKRVRNRFAFHFDRGAVESELKLVPPDARYHFYLSEFQGNSLYYLSEELVGLGMLRALEDIVDATDVSGILRCLFKDLVSISSTFARFIGAWLVLIVRDYLPGVTRDDLAPIHVPDVLPLDKIRIPFFVSKPEGDTLL
;
A
#
# COMPACT_ATOMS: atom_id res chain seq x y z
N MET A 1 -16.61 18.54 -0.60
CA MET A 1 -15.39 19.35 -0.39
C MET A 1 -14.72 19.45 -1.75
N GLU A 2 -14.17 20.59 -2.11
CA GLU A 2 -13.39 20.75 -3.34
C GLU A 2 -11.89 20.70 -3.01
N ILE A 3 -11.10 20.11 -3.90
CA ILE A 3 -9.63 20.15 -3.82
C ILE A 3 -9.04 20.62 -5.14
N GLU A 4 -7.82 21.16 -5.08
CA GLU A 4 -7.03 21.53 -6.25
C GLU A 4 -5.99 20.46 -6.56
N VAL A 5 -5.84 20.13 -7.85
CA VAL A 5 -4.73 19.33 -8.37
C VAL A 5 -4.06 20.07 -9.52
N PHE A 6 -2.79 19.78 -9.80
CA PHE A 6 -2.02 20.44 -10.84
C PHE A 6 -1.53 19.42 -11.86
N ALA A 7 -1.66 19.75 -13.15
CA ALA A 7 -1.13 18.92 -14.24
C ALA A 7 0.28 19.40 -14.60
N VAL A 8 1.24 18.48 -14.57
CA VAL A 8 2.57 18.69 -15.15
C VAL A 8 2.65 17.87 -16.42
N GLU A 9 2.76 18.55 -17.56
CA GLU A 9 2.85 17.90 -18.86
C GLU A 9 4.30 17.59 -19.22
N LEU A 10 4.55 16.37 -19.67
CA LEU A 10 5.80 15.96 -20.30
C LEU A 10 5.48 15.43 -21.69
N THR A 11 6.02 16.06 -22.72
CA THR A 11 5.98 15.53 -24.08
C THR A 11 6.87 14.30 -24.20
N GLY A 12 6.60 13.44 -25.19
CA GLY A 12 7.49 12.32 -25.50
C GLY A 12 8.92 12.75 -25.82
N LYS A 13 9.09 13.94 -26.44
CA LYS A 13 10.42 14.50 -26.73
C LYS A 13 11.17 14.89 -25.46
N GLU A 14 10.50 15.59 -24.54
CA GLU A 14 11.10 15.93 -23.23
C GLU A 14 11.43 14.68 -22.45
N LEU A 15 10.51 13.71 -22.39
CA LEU A 15 10.76 12.43 -21.72
C LEU A 15 11.99 11.72 -22.31
N GLN A 16 12.14 11.71 -23.64
CA GLN A 16 13.29 11.10 -24.31
C GLN A 16 14.60 11.87 -24.11
N ALA A 17 14.53 13.17 -23.78
CA ALA A 17 15.71 13.99 -23.50
C ALA A 17 16.31 13.74 -22.10
N LEU A 18 15.55 13.16 -21.16
CA LEU A 18 16.13 12.75 -19.87
C LEU A 18 17.22 11.69 -20.08
N PRO A 19 18.31 11.73 -19.29
CA PRO A 19 19.27 10.64 -19.27
C PRO A 19 18.59 9.32 -18.94
N LYS A 20 19.13 8.22 -19.48
CA LYS A 20 18.50 6.90 -19.43
C LYS A 20 18.05 6.49 -18.01
N ASP A 21 18.94 6.62 -17.02
CA ASP A 21 18.65 6.18 -15.66
C ASP A 21 17.65 7.09 -14.95
N ASP A 22 17.72 8.42 -15.19
CA ASP A 22 16.74 9.38 -14.69
C ASP A 22 15.34 9.08 -15.24
N ARG A 23 15.25 8.79 -16.54
CA ARG A 23 13.99 8.42 -17.20
C ARG A 23 13.40 7.12 -16.68
N VAL A 24 14.22 6.08 -16.52
CA VAL A 24 13.77 4.79 -16.00
C VAL A 24 13.27 4.95 -14.56
N LEU A 25 14.04 5.62 -13.72
CA LEU A 25 13.66 5.84 -12.33
C LEU A 25 12.40 6.70 -12.20
N LEU A 26 12.21 7.72 -13.05
CA LEU A 26 10.99 8.53 -13.10
C LEU A 26 9.75 7.67 -13.28
N ILE A 27 9.74 6.79 -14.29
CA ILE A 27 8.59 5.92 -14.56
C ILE A 27 8.37 4.92 -13.42
N GLN A 28 9.46 4.33 -12.89
CA GLN A 28 9.36 3.38 -11.78
C GLN A 28 8.80 4.02 -10.51
N LEU A 29 9.27 5.22 -10.15
CA LEU A 29 8.78 5.93 -8.96
C LEU A 29 7.34 6.40 -9.12
N ALA A 30 6.96 6.93 -10.29
CA ALA A 30 5.57 7.32 -10.56
C ALA A 30 4.62 6.12 -10.46
N HIS A 31 5.00 4.99 -11.06
CA HIS A 31 4.22 3.75 -10.99
C HIS A 31 4.11 3.21 -9.55
N LEU A 32 5.23 3.21 -8.81
CA LEU A 32 5.25 2.81 -7.41
C LEU A 32 4.36 3.72 -6.55
N ALA A 33 4.45 5.04 -6.73
CA ALA A 33 3.64 6.01 -6.00
C ALA A 33 2.13 5.79 -6.22
N ASN A 34 1.71 5.61 -7.47
CA ASN A 34 0.30 5.31 -7.78
C ASN A 34 -0.17 4.03 -7.05
N THR A 35 0.64 2.98 -7.09
CA THR A 35 0.31 1.70 -6.46
C THR A 35 0.20 1.84 -4.94
N ILE A 36 1.16 2.50 -4.30
CA ILE A 36 1.16 2.76 -2.86
C ILE A 36 -0.06 3.60 -2.46
N ILE A 37 -0.34 4.70 -3.18
CA ILE A 37 -1.45 5.61 -2.86
C ILE A 37 -2.79 4.89 -2.97
N VAL A 38 -3.01 4.10 -4.02
CA VAL A 38 -4.26 3.35 -4.21
C VAL A 38 -4.45 2.31 -3.11
N LEU A 39 -3.44 1.49 -2.83
CA LEU A 39 -3.53 0.44 -1.82
C LEU A 39 -3.64 1.02 -0.39
N GLN A 40 -2.92 2.10 -0.08
CA GLN A 40 -3.03 2.76 1.22
C GLN A 40 -4.44 3.33 1.42
N LYS A 41 -5.02 3.98 0.40
CA LYS A 41 -6.41 4.46 0.46
C LYS A 41 -7.39 3.30 0.65
N TRP A 42 -7.25 2.22 -0.12
CA TRP A 42 -8.09 1.02 0.02
C TRP A 42 -8.00 0.44 1.43
N MET A 43 -6.79 0.31 1.98
CA MET A 43 -6.58 -0.16 3.36
C MET A 43 -7.32 0.71 4.37
N ILE A 44 -7.34 2.03 4.19
CA ILE A 44 -8.06 2.97 5.05
C ILE A 44 -9.58 2.84 4.85
N PHE A 45 -10.07 2.69 3.61
CA PHE A 45 -11.50 2.50 3.34
C PHE A 45 -12.06 1.25 4.01
N CYS A 46 -11.30 0.15 4.00
CA CYS A 46 -11.67 -1.08 4.71
C CYS A 46 -11.56 -0.96 6.23
N SER A 47 -10.89 0.07 6.75
CA SER A 47 -10.82 0.35 8.19
C SER A 47 -12.03 1.13 8.73
N ASN A 48 -12.86 1.69 7.84
CA ASN A 48 -14.11 2.35 8.18
C ASN A 48 -15.20 1.29 8.45
N ARG A 49 -15.13 0.66 9.63
CA ARG A 49 -15.83 -0.59 9.98
C ARG A 49 -17.33 -0.47 10.18
N SER A 50 -18.02 -1.54 9.81
CA SER A 50 -19.42 -1.81 10.11
C SER A 50 -19.57 -2.22 11.56
N GLU A 51 -20.81 -2.36 12.01
CA GLU A 51 -21.10 -2.93 13.32
C GLU A 51 -20.43 -4.31 13.48
N SER A 52 -19.79 -4.51 14.63
CA SER A 52 -19.10 -5.75 14.95
C SER A 52 -20.07 -6.94 14.94
N GLY A 53 -19.60 -8.10 14.49
CA GLY A 53 -20.42 -9.31 14.39
C GLY A 53 -21.33 -9.39 13.16
N SER A 54 -21.40 -8.34 12.34
CA SER A 54 -22.10 -8.38 11.06
C SER A 54 -21.31 -9.12 9.98
N ILE A 55 -22.01 -9.66 8.97
CA ILE A 55 -21.38 -10.21 7.76
C ILE A 55 -20.55 -9.15 7.01
N HIS A 56 -20.95 -7.88 7.10
CA HIS A 56 -20.19 -6.77 6.53
C HIS A 56 -18.86 -6.56 7.24
N ALA A 57 -18.80 -6.68 8.57
CA ALA A 57 -17.54 -6.58 9.31
C ALA A 57 -16.56 -7.71 8.95
N ALA A 58 -17.07 -8.93 8.70
CA ALA A 58 -16.25 -10.06 8.23
C ALA A 58 -15.67 -9.79 6.82
N ALA A 59 -16.50 -9.26 5.93
CA ALA A 59 -16.09 -8.89 4.58
C ALA A 59 -15.05 -7.76 4.56
N GLU A 60 -15.27 -6.71 5.35
CA GLU A 60 -14.34 -5.57 5.49
C GLU A 60 -13.00 -6.00 6.09
N THR A 61 -13.04 -6.86 7.11
CA THR A 61 -11.83 -7.47 7.69
C THR A 61 -11.07 -8.24 6.62
N THR A 62 -11.78 -8.98 5.78
CA THR A 62 -11.17 -9.75 4.69
C THR A 62 -10.47 -8.87 3.67
N GLN A 63 -11.15 -7.82 3.21
CA GLN A 63 -10.56 -6.86 2.30
C GLN A 63 -9.38 -6.14 2.94
N GLN A 64 -9.48 -5.72 4.20
CA GLN A 64 -8.41 -5.06 4.93
C GLN A 64 -7.15 -5.94 4.99
N MET A 65 -7.29 -7.20 5.41
CA MET A 65 -6.16 -8.13 5.56
C MET A 65 -5.53 -8.49 4.21
N LEU A 66 -6.32 -8.63 3.15
CA LEU A 66 -5.82 -8.81 1.78
C LEU A 66 -5.00 -7.60 1.32
N VAL A 67 -5.54 -6.39 1.46
CA VAL A 67 -4.87 -5.16 1.02
C VAL A 67 -3.59 -4.92 1.82
N MET A 68 -3.59 -5.17 3.14
CA MET A 68 -2.39 -5.06 3.99
C MET A 68 -1.28 -6.00 3.52
N ARG A 69 -1.60 -7.23 3.12
CA ARG A 69 -0.64 -8.19 2.55
C ARG A 69 -0.05 -7.71 1.24
N ILE A 70 -0.90 -7.25 0.32
CA ILE A 70 -0.46 -6.74 -0.99
C ILE A 70 0.41 -5.49 -0.80
N LEU A 71 -0.03 -4.53 0.03
CA LEU A 71 0.72 -3.31 0.31
C LEU A 71 2.08 -3.61 0.95
N SER A 72 2.15 -4.59 1.86
CA SER A 72 3.43 -5.06 2.42
C SER A 72 4.37 -5.56 1.31
N GLY A 73 3.84 -6.34 0.37
CA GLY A 73 4.58 -6.79 -0.81
C GLY A 73 5.11 -5.61 -1.64
N VAL A 74 4.23 -4.69 -2.02
CA VAL A 74 4.57 -3.51 -2.83
C VAL A 74 5.63 -2.63 -2.18
N LEU A 75 5.52 -2.36 -0.89
CA LEU A 75 6.49 -1.52 -0.17
C LEU A 75 7.88 -2.17 -0.12
N TYR A 76 7.93 -3.49 0.06
CA TYR A 76 9.19 -4.22 0.03
C TYR A 76 9.83 -4.23 -1.36
N GLU A 77 9.05 -4.53 -2.41
CA GLU A 77 9.54 -4.48 -3.80
C GLU A 77 9.95 -3.06 -4.19
N GLY A 78 9.23 -2.03 -3.73
CA GLY A 78 9.59 -0.63 -3.92
C GLY A 78 10.95 -0.28 -3.32
N TRP A 79 11.27 -0.84 -2.14
CA TRP A 79 12.60 -0.69 -1.54
C TRP A 79 13.70 -1.42 -2.36
N GLN A 80 13.42 -2.62 -2.87
CA GLN A 80 14.36 -3.33 -3.76
C GLN A 80 14.59 -2.56 -5.05
N MET A 81 13.54 -2.00 -5.63
CA MET A 81 13.63 -1.13 -6.81
C MET A 81 14.52 0.08 -6.54
N LEU A 82 14.35 0.79 -5.40
CA LEU A 82 15.25 1.89 -5.04
C LEU A 82 16.71 1.43 -4.88
N SER A 83 16.92 0.26 -4.27
CA SER A 83 18.25 -0.35 -4.12
C SER A 83 18.97 -0.52 -5.45
N GLN A 84 18.23 -0.92 -6.49
CA GLN A 84 18.78 -1.15 -7.83
C GLN A 84 18.84 0.14 -8.66
N SER A 85 17.71 0.83 -8.82
CA SER A 85 17.53 1.91 -9.79
C SER A 85 17.94 3.29 -9.29
N TYR A 86 18.02 3.51 -7.97
CA TYR A 86 18.43 4.80 -7.40
C TYR A 86 19.82 4.75 -6.77
N PHE A 87 20.09 3.73 -5.95
CA PHE A 87 21.40 3.56 -5.33
C PHE A 87 22.40 2.87 -6.26
N GLY A 88 21.99 1.78 -6.94
CA GLY A 88 22.85 1.01 -7.84
C GLY A 88 23.34 1.79 -9.07
N THR A 89 22.51 2.69 -9.60
CA THR A 89 22.84 3.62 -10.70
C THR A 89 23.59 4.88 -10.23
N GLN A 90 23.85 5.01 -8.93
CA GLN A 90 24.49 6.17 -8.30
C GLN A 90 23.70 7.50 -8.43
N LEU A 91 22.43 7.47 -8.85
CA LEU A 91 21.56 8.65 -8.85
C LEU A 91 21.43 9.28 -7.45
N SER A 92 21.59 8.48 -6.38
CA SER A 92 21.68 9.02 -5.02
C SER A 92 22.82 10.02 -4.84
N LYS A 93 23.97 9.84 -5.50
CA LYS A 93 25.09 10.81 -5.42
C LYS A 93 24.75 12.12 -6.11
N LYS A 94 23.97 12.06 -7.20
CA LYS A 94 23.50 13.21 -7.98
C LYS A 94 22.44 14.02 -7.22
N TYR A 95 21.48 13.35 -6.58
CA TYR A 95 20.28 14.00 -6.06
C TYR A 95 20.22 14.17 -4.54
N HIS A 96 20.91 13.33 -3.76
CA HIS A 96 20.69 13.30 -2.31
C HIS A 96 21.00 14.64 -1.62
N SER A 97 22.12 15.28 -1.98
CA SER A 97 22.51 16.60 -1.42
C SER A 97 21.58 17.74 -1.83
N ARG A 98 20.75 17.53 -2.85
CA ARG A 98 19.81 18.52 -3.39
C ARG A 98 18.41 18.38 -2.79
N LEU A 99 18.13 17.29 -2.08
CA LEU A 99 16.92 17.12 -1.29
C LEU A 99 16.94 18.04 -0.07
N SER A 100 15.77 18.47 0.39
CA SER A 100 15.65 19.18 1.67
C SER A 100 16.08 18.26 2.83
N LYS A 101 16.44 18.85 3.99
CA LYS A 101 16.78 18.06 5.19
C LYS A 101 15.67 17.09 5.59
N GLU A 102 14.42 17.50 5.46
CA GLU A 102 13.26 16.68 5.78
C GLU A 102 13.11 15.49 4.81
N ASP A 103 13.35 15.70 3.52
CA ASP A 103 13.25 14.63 2.52
C ASP A 103 14.44 13.66 2.59
N GLN A 104 15.62 14.16 2.97
CA GLN A 104 16.77 13.31 3.32
C GLN A 104 16.46 12.42 4.52
N GLU A 105 15.77 12.95 5.54
CA GLU A 105 15.34 12.15 6.70
C GLU A 105 14.29 11.10 6.33
N CYS A 106 13.41 11.37 5.36
CA CYS A 106 12.49 10.37 4.81
C CYS A 106 13.27 9.20 4.20
N LEU A 107 14.27 9.49 3.36
CA LEU A 107 15.10 8.45 2.75
C LEU A 107 15.90 7.68 3.82
N LYS A 108 16.39 8.36 4.86
CA LYS A 108 17.06 7.74 6.01
C LYS A 108 16.10 6.84 6.78
N THR A 109 14.86 7.23 6.98
CA THR A 109 13.82 6.42 7.62
C THR A 109 13.57 5.13 6.84
N LEU A 110 13.40 5.21 5.51
CA LEU A 110 13.26 4.02 4.64
C LEU A 110 14.48 3.09 4.76
N LYS A 111 15.69 3.65 4.65
CA LYS A 111 16.95 2.91 4.83
C LYS A 111 16.99 2.19 6.18
N CYS A 112 16.73 2.90 7.26
CA CYS A 112 16.76 2.34 8.61
C CYS A 112 15.72 1.24 8.79
N TYR A 113 14.52 1.42 8.26
CA TYR A 113 13.44 0.43 8.35
C TYR A 113 13.79 -0.86 7.62
N PHE A 114 14.16 -0.77 6.34
CA PHE A 114 14.41 -1.95 5.50
C PHE A 114 15.80 -2.57 5.66
N ARG A 115 16.76 -1.89 6.31
CA ARG A 115 18.06 -2.48 6.69
C ARG A 115 17.91 -3.51 7.81
N LYS A 116 16.86 -3.42 8.65
CA LYS A 116 16.63 -4.40 9.71
C LYS A 116 16.53 -5.80 9.09
N LYS A 117 17.22 -6.78 9.71
CA LYS A 117 17.19 -8.18 9.26
C LYS A 117 15.74 -8.66 9.15
N GLU A 118 14.94 -8.36 10.16
CA GLU A 118 13.51 -8.59 10.21
C GLU A 118 12.77 -7.26 10.44
N ASN A 119 11.65 -7.10 9.74
CA ASN A 119 10.67 -6.04 9.98
C ASN A 119 9.28 -6.56 9.55
N PRO A 120 8.19 -5.99 10.07
CA PRO A 120 6.85 -6.51 9.79
C PRO A 120 6.51 -6.62 8.31
N ILE A 121 6.78 -5.57 7.52
CA ILE A 121 6.52 -5.55 6.06
C ILE A 121 7.26 -6.69 5.35
N LYS A 122 8.56 -6.88 5.63
CA LYS A 122 9.37 -7.95 5.04
C LYS A 122 8.86 -9.34 5.43
N ARG A 123 8.48 -9.53 6.71
CA ARG A 123 7.98 -10.81 7.22
C ARG A 123 6.65 -11.18 6.55
N VAL A 124 5.73 -10.23 6.44
CA VAL A 124 4.45 -10.40 5.73
C VAL A 124 4.69 -10.70 4.25
N ARG A 125 5.55 -9.93 3.56
CA ARG A 125 5.88 -10.15 2.15
C ARG A 125 6.37 -11.58 1.89
N ASN A 126 7.33 -12.04 2.68
CA ASN A 126 8.00 -13.33 2.45
C ASN A 126 7.14 -14.55 2.77
N ARG A 127 6.09 -14.40 3.58
CA ARG A 127 5.32 -15.54 4.09
C ARG A 127 3.84 -15.53 3.69
N PHE A 128 3.26 -14.36 3.44
CA PHE A 128 1.81 -14.20 3.33
C PHE A 128 1.32 -13.36 2.15
N ALA A 129 2.15 -12.50 1.55
CA ALA A 129 1.68 -11.61 0.47
C ALA A 129 1.26 -12.37 -0.81
N PHE A 130 2.09 -13.32 -1.24
CA PHE A 130 1.85 -14.11 -2.47
C PHE A 130 2.17 -15.60 -2.26
N HIS A 131 2.18 -16.05 -1.00
CA HIS A 131 2.54 -17.42 -0.63
C HIS A 131 1.37 -18.08 0.10
N PHE A 132 0.95 -19.25 -0.40
CA PHE A 132 -0.01 -20.13 0.26
C PHE A 132 0.75 -21.11 1.16
N ASP A 133 1.35 -20.59 2.23
CA ASP A 133 2.21 -21.36 3.13
C ASP A 133 1.41 -22.43 3.90
N ARG A 134 1.59 -23.70 3.50
CA ARG A 134 0.95 -24.86 4.14
C ARG A 134 1.33 -24.97 5.63
N GLY A 135 2.58 -24.74 5.99
CA GLY A 135 3.05 -24.88 7.36
C GLY A 135 2.45 -23.81 8.28
N ALA A 136 2.26 -22.60 7.77
CA ALA A 136 1.53 -21.55 8.47
C ALA A 136 0.08 -21.97 8.76
N VAL A 137 -0.63 -22.49 7.75
CA VAL A 137 -2.02 -22.97 7.92
C VAL A 137 -2.09 -24.16 8.89
N GLU A 138 -1.22 -25.16 8.77
CA GLU A 138 -1.17 -26.30 9.69
C GLU A 138 -0.89 -25.89 11.14
N SER A 139 -0.10 -24.83 11.35
CA SER A 139 0.18 -24.31 12.70
C SER A 139 -1.06 -23.64 13.30
N GLU A 140 -1.78 -22.85 12.51
CA GLU A 140 -3.02 -22.20 12.96
C GLU A 140 -4.14 -23.20 13.24
N LEU A 141 -4.27 -24.23 12.40
CA LEU A 141 -5.28 -25.29 12.60
C LEU A 141 -5.11 -26.02 13.95
N LYS A 142 -3.89 -26.14 14.48
CA LYS A 142 -3.63 -26.74 15.80
C LYS A 142 -4.10 -25.87 16.96
N LEU A 143 -4.29 -24.58 16.72
CA LEU A 143 -4.68 -23.59 17.73
C LEU A 143 -6.19 -23.28 17.68
N VAL A 144 -6.92 -23.92 16.77
CA VAL A 144 -8.38 -23.77 16.64
C VAL A 144 -9.08 -24.42 17.85
N PRO A 145 -9.85 -23.65 18.64
CA PRO A 145 -10.63 -24.23 19.72
C PRO A 145 -11.71 -25.19 19.17
N PRO A 146 -11.99 -26.34 19.84
CA PRO A 146 -13.01 -27.29 19.37
C PRO A 146 -14.40 -26.68 19.19
N ASP A 147 -14.76 -25.71 20.03
CA ASP A 147 -16.07 -25.06 20.03
C ASP A 147 -16.10 -23.76 19.20
N ALA A 148 -14.99 -23.41 18.53
CA ALA A 148 -14.94 -22.22 17.68
C ALA A 148 -15.85 -22.39 16.46
N ARG A 149 -16.62 -21.35 16.16
CA ARG A 149 -17.52 -21.32 14.99
C ARG A 149 -16.90 -20.47 13.91
N TYR A 150 -16.74 -21.08 12.74
CA TYR A 150 -16.24 -20.40 11.54
C TYR A 150 -17.28 -20.44 10.44
N HIS A 151 -17.22 -19.46 9.55
CA HIS A 151 -18.25 -19.25 8.55
C HIS A 151 -17.67 -19.21 7.14
N PHE A 152 -18.38 -19.89 6.24
CA PHE A 152 -18.42 -19.56 4.83
C PHE A 152 -19.76 -18.90 4.56
N TYR A 153 -19.74 -17.76 3.88
CA TYR A 153 -20.96 -17.11 3.40
C TYR A 153 -21.04 -17.36 1.90
N LEU A 154 -22.05 -18.10 1.47
CA LEU A 154 -22.21 -18.49 0.08
C LEU A 154 -23.42 -17.78 -0.52
N SER A 155 -23.28 -17.36 -1.78
CA SER A 155 -24.36 -16.73 -2.54
C SER A 155 -24.45 -17.40 -3.91
N GLU A 156 -25.66 -17.46 -4.47
CA GLU A 156 -25.86 -17.87 -5.87
C GLU A 156 -25.07 -16.98 -6.84
N PHE A 157 -24.90 -15.70 -6.50
CA PHE A 157 -23.98 -14.83 -7.22
C PHE A 157 -22.57 -14.97 -6.62
N GLN A 158 -21.67 -15.63 -7.36
CA GLN A 158 -20.35 -15.99 -6.86
C GLN A 158 -19.53 -14.80 -6.35
N GLY A 159 -19.70 -13.61 -6.95
CA GLY A 159 -19.06 -12.37 -6.50
C GLY A 159 -19.41 -11.96 -5.06
N ASN A 160 -20.50 -12.50 -4.50
CA ASN A 160 -20.93 -12.27 -3.12
C ASN A 160 -20.57 -13.42 -2.17
N SER A 161 -19.84 -14.45 -2.62
CA SER A 161 -19.38 -15.52 -1.72
C SER A 161 -18.13 -15.09 -0.96
N LEU A 162 -18.16 -15.20 0.37
CA LEU A 162 -17.07 -14.85 1.27
C LEU A 162 -16.58 -16.10 2.02
N TYR A 163 -15.35 -16.51 1.71
CA TYR A 163 -14.68 -17.64 2.35
C TYR A 163 -13.98 -17.23 3.66
N TYR A 164 -14.74 -16.63 4.59
CA TYR A 164 -14.21 -15.90 5.74
C TYR A 164 -13.29 -16.75 6.65
N LEU A 165 -13.63 -18.02 6.90
CA LEU A 165 -12.77 -18.96 7.64
C LEU A 165 -11.32 -18.94 7.16
N SER A 166 -11.10 -18.98 5.83
CA SER A 166 -9.75 -19.02 5.28
C SER A 166 -8.97 -17.76 5.64
N GLU A 167 -9.64 -16.62 5.56
CA GLU A 167 -9.02 -15.33 5.85
C GLU A 167 -8.76 -15.16 7.35
N GLU A 168 -9.67 -15.65 8.19
CA GLU A 168 -9.49 -15.60 9.64
C GLU A 168 -8.24 -16.40 10.05
N LEU A 169 -8.09 -17.64 9.57
CA LEU A 169 -6.91 -18.45 9.88
C LEU A 169 -5.61 -17.88 9.30
N VAL A 170 -5.60 -17.50 8.02
CA VAL A 170 -4.40 -16.94 7.39
C VAL A 170 -4.03 -15.59 8.00
N GLY A 171 -5.02 -14.76 8.31
CA GLY A 171 -4.84 -13.48 8.98
C GLY A 171 -4.27 -13.62 10.39
N LEU A 172 -4.78 -14.57 11.18
CA LEU A 172 -4.22 -14.88 12.50
C LEU A 172 -2.78 -15.40 12.41
N GLY A 173 -2.50 -16.33 11.50
CA GLY A 173 -1.14 -16.82 11.26
C GLY A 173 -0.17 -15.73 10.83
N MET A 174 -0.64 -14.78 10.01
CA MET A 174 0.14 -13.61 9.63
C MET A 174 0.48 -12.73 10.84
N LEU A 175 -0.50 -12.44 11.71
CA LEU A 175 -0.27 -11.60 12.89
C LEU A 175 0.60 -12.30 13.93
N ARG A 176 0.38 -13.60 14.19
CA ARG A 176 1.21 -14.41 15.08
C ARG A 176 2.66 -14.50 14.61
N ALA A 177 2.88 -14.54 13.30
CA ALA A 177 4.23 -14.49 12.71
C ALA A 177 4.97 -13.16 12.95
N LEU A 178 4.35 -12.16 13.59
CA LEU A 178 4.94 -10.88 13.96
C LEU A 178 5.14 -10.73 15.48
N GLU A 179 4.65 -11.66 16.31
CA GLU A 179 4.73 -11.60 17.79
C GLU A 179 6.18 -11.44 18.29
N ASP A 180 7.14 -12.02 17.59
CA ASP A 180 8.57 -11.96 17.95
C ASP A 180 9.26 -10.63 17.58
N ILE A 181 8.61 -9.78 16.78
CA ILE A 181 9.22 -8.55 16.26
C ILE A 181 8.39 -7.29 16.49
N VAL A 182 7.15 -7.44 16.94
CA VAL A 182 6.27 -6.33 17.31
C VAL A 182 6.06 -6.34 18.81
N ASP A 183 6.35 -5.21 19.44
CA ASP A 183 6.06 -5.00 20.87
C ASP A 183 4.55 -4.73 21.06
N ALA A 184 3.79 -5.82 21.21
CA ALA A 184 2.35 -5.78 21.45
C ALA A 184 1.92 -6.98 22.30
N THR A 185 0.92 -6.77 23.16
CA THR A 185 0.45 -7.76 24.14
C THR A 185 -0.63 -8.69 23.60
N ASP A 186 -1.25 -8.36 22.46
CA ASP A 186 -2.31 -9.13 21.84
C ASP A 186 -2.34 -8.94 20.30
N VAL A 187 -3.08 -9.81 19.63
CA VAL A 187 -3.26 -9.83 18.16
C VAL A 187 -3.79 -8.49 17.63
N SER A 188 -4.66 -7.81 18.38
CA SER A 188 -5.20 -6.51 17.99
C SER A 188 -4.14 -5.41 18.02
N GLY A 189 -3.23 -5.46 19.00
CA GLY A 189 -2.07 -4.60 19.11
C GLY A 189 -1.09 -4.81 17.97
N ILE A 190 -0.84 -6.06 17.59
CA ILE A 190 0.00 -6.40 16.44
C ILE A 190 -0.61 -5.84 15.15
N LEU A 191 -1.92 -6.04 14.93
CA LEU A 191 -2.63 -5.50 13.78
C LEU A 191 -2.51 -3.97 13.71
N ARG A 192 -2.70 -3.27 14.85
CA ARG A 192 -2.52 -1.81 14.92
C ARG A 192 -1.10 -1.37 14.59
N CYS A 193 -0.09 -2.07 15.09
CA CYS A 193 1.32 -1.79 14.78
C CYS A 193 1.61 -1.99 13.30
N LEU A 194 1.16 -3.09 12.70
CA LEU A 194 1.33 -3.34 11.26
C LEU A 194 0.62 -2.27 10.42
N PHE A 195 -0.61 -1.92 10.77
CA PHE A 195 -1.35 -0.85 10.08
C PHE A 195 -0.60 0.49 10.16
N LYS A 196 -0.10 0.86 11.35
CA LYS A 196 0.68 2.09 11.55
C LYS A 196 1.97 2.07 10.72
N ASP A 197 2.68 0.95 10.69
CA ASP A 197 3.87 0.78 9.86
C ASP A 197 3.54 0.97 8.37
N LEU A 198 2.48 0.32 7.87
CA LEU A 198 2.07 0.45 6.48
C LEU A 198 1.71 1.90 6.11
N VAL A 199 0.95 2.59 6.96
CA VAL A 199 0.65 4.02 6.74
C VAL A 199 1.92 4.88 6.77
N SER A 200 2.76 4.71 7.79
CA SER A 200 3.96 5.52 7.98
C SER A 200 4.96 5.33 6.84
N ILE A 201 5.25 4.09 6.46
CA ILE A 201 6.20 3.76 5.40
C ILE A 201 5.65 4.16 4.02
N SER A 202 4.35 3.97 3.76
CA SER A 202 3.71 4.46 2.53
C SER A 202 3.85 5.98 2.38
N SER A 203 3.53 6.73 3.43
CA SER A 203 3.67 8.20 3.43
C SER A 203 5.13 8.63 3.27
N THR A 204 6.08 7.90 3.86
CA THR A 204 7.51 8.18 3.73
C THR A 204 8.00 7.94 2.29
N PHE A 205 7.54 6.87 1.63
CA PHE A 205 7.78 6.65 0.20
C PHE A 205 7.19 7.76 -0.66
N ALA A 206 5.91 8.09 -0.46
CA ALA A 206 5.21 9.11 -1.24
C ALA A 206 5.91 10.46 -1.14
N ARG A 207 6.35 10.85 0.07
CA ARG A 207 7.10 12.09 0.30
C ARG A 207 8.45 12.09 -0.42
N PHE A 208 9.24 11.02 -0.28
CA PHE A 208 10.52 10.91 -0.98
C PHE A 208 10.34 10.97 -2.51
N ILE A 209 9.37 10.24 -3.04
CA ILE A 209 9.06 10.22 -4.48
C ILE A 209 8.68 11.63 -4.94
N GLY A 210 7.75 12.30 -4.24
CA GLY A 210 7.36 13.67 -4.56
C GLY A 210 8.53 14.65 -4.59
N ALA A 211 9.41 14.59 -3.57
CA ALA A 211 10.60 15.43 -3.51
C ALA A 211 11.57 15.16 -4.68
N TRP A 212 11.75 13.89 -5.05
CA TRP A 212 12.60 13.53 -6.18
C TRP A 212 12.00 13.97 -7.53
N LEU A 213 10.68 13.84 -7.70
CA LEU A 213 9.97 14.31 -8.91
C LEU A 213 10.12 15.83 -9.09
N VAL A 214 10.02 16.61 -8.02
CA VAL A 214 10.27 18.06 -8.07
C VAL A 214 11.67 18.37 -8.58
N LEU A 215 12.69 17.60 -8.17
CA LEU A 215 14.06 17.78 -8.67
C LEU A 215 14.18 17.48 -10.17
N ILE A 216 13.45 16.49 -10.69
CA ILE A 216 13.42 16.17 -12.12
C ILE A 216 12.73 17.26 -12.92
N VAL A 217 11.55 17.71 -12.48
CA VAL A 217 10.82 18.79 -13.14
C VAL A 217 11.68 20.03 -13.22
N ARG A 218 12.34 20.42 -12.11
CA ARG A 218 13.23 21.58 -12.08
C ARG A 218 14.42 21.48 -13.05
N ASP A 219 15.00 20.29 -13.19
CA ASP A 219 16.21 20.10 -14.01
C ASP A 219 15.90 20.02 -15.50
N TYR A 220 14.75 19.44 -15.87
CA TYR A 220 14.46 19.06 -17.25
C TYR A 220 13.26 19.79 -17.87
N LEU A 221 12.47 20.51 -17.06
CA LEU A 221 11.40 21.40 -17.51
C LEU A 221 11.64 22.81 -16.94
N PRO A 222 12.73 23.49 -17.34
CA PRO A 222 13.04 24.83 -16.84
C PRO A 222 11.91 25.79 -17.22
N GLY A 223 11.34 26.46 -16.21
CA GLY A 223 10.21 27.37 -16.37
C GLY A 223 8.86 26.79 -15.95
N VAL A 224 8.78 25.51 -15.55
CA VAL A 224 7.60 24.98 -14.85
C VAL A 224 7.75 25.26 -13.36
N THR A 225 7.05 26.27 -12.86
CA THR A 225 6.87 26.50 -11.42
C THR A 225 5.43 26.24 -11.01
N ARG A 226 5.18 26.08 -9.71
CA ARG A 226 3.81 25.88 -9.20
C ARG A 226 2.89 27.03 -9.62
N ASP A 227 3.41 28.25 -9.66
CA ASP A 227 2.66 29.46 -9.99
C ASP A 227 2.27 29.52 -11.48
N ASP A 228 2.94 28.74 -12.33
CA ASP A 228 2.64 28.61 -13.76
C ASP A 228 1.59 27.53 -14.06
N LEU A 229 1.25 26.68 -13.08
CA LEU A 229 0.30 25.58 -13.27
C LEU A 229 -1.12 26.03 -12.95
N ALA A 230 -2.00 25.96 -13.95
CA ALA A 230 -3.42 26.19 -13.74
C ALA A 230 -3.99 25.12 -12.78
N PRO A 231 -4.68 25.53 -11.69
CA PRO A 231 -5.32 24.57 -10.80
C PRO A 231 -6.49 23.89 -11.53
N ILE A 232 -6.59 22.58 -11.35
CA ILE A 232 -7.74 21.78 -11.76
C ILE A 232 -8.56 21.53 -10.50
N HIS A 233 -9.77 22.07 -10.48
CA HIS A 233 -10.71 21.90 -9.37
C HIS A 233 -11.41 20.54 -9.49
N VAL A 234 -11.32 19.74 -8.42
CA VAL A 234 -12.00 18.46 -8.33
C VAL A 234 -13.14 18.62 -7.31
N PRO A 235 -14.40 18.75 -7.78
CA PRO A 235 -15.55 18.90 -6.90
C PRO A 235 -15.92 17.57 -6.22
N ASP A 236 -16.83 17.66 -5.25
CA ASP A 236 -17.49 16.51 -4.62
C ASP A 236 -16.58 15.43 -4.02
N VAL A 237 -15.39 15.82 -3.57
CA VAL A 237 -14.47 14.91 -2.89
C VAL A 237 -15.04 14.55 -1.52
N LEU A 238 -15.17 13.24 -1.31
CA LEU A 238 -15.56 12.67 -0.02
C LEU A 238 -14.35 12.65 0.94
N PRO A 239 -14.56 12.95 2.24
CA PRO A 239 -13.54 12.74 3.25
C PRO A 239 -13.11 11.26 3.29
N LEU A 240 -11.82 11.02 3.51
CA LEU A 240 -11.21 9.69 3.47
C LEU A 240 -11.87 8.71 4.47
N ASP A 241 -12.27 9.20 5.63
CA ASP A 241 -12.96 8.47 6.72
C ASP A 241 -14.44 8.20 6.44
N LYS A 242 -14.99 8.73 5.34
CA LYS A 242 -16.39 8.51 4.93
C LYS A 242 -16.54 7.52 3.78
N ILE A 243 -15.44 7.13 3.14
CA ILE A 243 -15.46 6.19 2.00
C ILE A 243 -15.41 4.76 2.52
N ARG A 244 -16.24 3.89 1.93
CA ARG A 244 -16.28 2.45 2.23
C ARG A 244 -16.34 1.69 0.92
N ILE A 245 -15.75 0.50 0.88
CA ILE A 245 -15.80 -0.36 -0.30
C ILE A 245 -16.78 -1.50 -0.03
N PRO A 246 -17.88 -1.60 -0.78
CA PRO A 246 -18.80 -2.71 -0.62
C PRO A 246 -18.13 -4.02 -1.07
N PHE A 247 -18.34 -5.07 -0.29
CA PHE A 247 -18.02 -6.44 -0.72
C PHE A 247 -19.22 -7.08 -1.43
N PHE A 248 -20.39 -7.00 -0.80
CA PHE A 248 -21.63 -7.53 -1.37
C PHE A 248 -22.24 -6.51 -2.33
N VAL A 249 -22.59 -6.96 -3.54
CA VAL A 249 -23.14 -6.13 -4.61
C VAL A 249 -24.36 -6.79 -5.26
N SER A 250 -25.22 -6.00 -5.90
CA SER A 250 -26.29 -6.53 -6.76
C SER A 250 -25.72 -7.01 -8.09
N LYS A 251 -26.44 -7.91 -8.77
CA LYS A 251 -26.10 -8.26 -10.17
C LYS A 251 -26.20 -7.00 -11.05
N PRO A 252 -25.38 -6.89 -12.11
CA PRO A 252 -25.55 -5.84 -13.11
C PRO A 252 -26.96 -5.87 -13.69
N GLU A 253 -27.51 -4.69 -13.99
CA GLU A 253 -28.74 -4.58 -14.77
C GLU A 253 -28.40 -4.81 -16.25
N GLY A 254 -28.77 -5.99 -16.79
CA GLY A 254 -28.60 -6.37 -18.20
C GLY A 254 -27.74 -7.61 -18.45
N ASP A 255 -27.69 -8.09 -19.69
CA ASP A 255 -26.84 -9.20 -20.17
C ASP A 255 -25.37 -8.78 -20.32
N THR A 256 -24.80 -8.16 -19.30
CA THR A 256 -23.36 -7.85 -19.26
C THR A 256 -22.65 -8.87 -18.38
N LEU A 257 -21.90 -9.73 -19.07
CA LEU A 257 -21.01 -10.80 -18.60
C LEU A 257 -20.57 -10.68 -17.12
N LEU A 258 -21.35 -11.30 -16.23
CA LEU A 258 -20.93 -11.95 -14.99
C LEU A 258 -21.73 -13.25 -14.81
#